data_AF-A0A3B9DFW1-F1
#
_entry.id   AF-A0A3B9DFW1-F1
#
_cell.length_a   1.000
_cell.length_b   1.000
_cell.length_c   1.000
_cell.angle_alpha   90.00
_cell.angle_beta   90.00
_cell.angle_gamma   90.00
#
_symmetry.space_group_name_H-M   'P 1'
#
loop_
_entity.id
_entity.type
_entity.pdbx_description
1 polymer ?
#
loop_
_entity_poly.entity_id
_entity_poly.type
_entity_poly.pdbx_seq_one_letter_code
_entity_poly.pdbx_strand_id
1 'polypeptide(L)'
;MIKRYLMLLFVLLGLSSCESAVGPSFERMSETELAMYNASLPTDEQIICQEEIRGWIGGRYQRLPKLCLTVREIKRRQSLVEAVSSSGFGGGADPGSVVC
;
A
#
# COMPACT_ATOMS: atom_id res chain seq x y z
N MET A 1 51.43 7.73 -4.28
CA MET A 1 50.30 8.39 -3.58
C MET A 1 49.03 8.51 -4.42
N ILE A 2 49.12 8.80 -5.72
CA ILE A 2 47.99 8.92 -6.67
C ILE A 2 47.01 7.72 -6.70
N LYS A 3 47.48 6.46 -6.63
CA LYS A 3 46.59 5.29 -6.61
C LYS A 3 45.62 5.26 -5.43
N ARG A 4 46.04 5.75 -4.26
CA ARG A 4 45.17 5.82 -3.07
C ARG A 4 44.07 6.88 -3.25
N TYR A 5 44.43 8.01 -3.85
CA TYR A 5 43.46 9.06 -4.20
C TYR A 5 42.46 8.60 -5.26
N LEU A 6 42.91 7.84 -6.26
CA LEU A 6 42.02 7.26 -7.28
C LEU A 6 41.02 6.27 -6.68
N MET A 7 41.45 5.41 -5.76
CA MET A 7 40.55 4.48 -5.07
C MET A 7 39.52 5.22 -4.20
N LEU A 8 39.95 6.25 -3.48
CA LEU A 8 39.05 7.09 -2.68
C LEU A 8 38.02 7.81 -3.55
N LEU A 9 38.41 8.30 -4.72
CA LEU A 9 37.51 8.95 -5.67
C LEU A 9 36.41 8.00 -6.15
N PHE A 10 36.76 6.75 -6.48
CA PHE A 10 35.81 5.71 -6.87
C PHE A 10 34.82 5.36 -5.76
N VAL A 11 35.29 5.30 -4.51
CA VAL A 11 34.43 5.04 -3.34
C VAL A 11 33.46 6.20 -3.09
N LEU A 12 33.94 7.45 -3.19
CA LEU A 12 33.10 8.65 -3.02
C LEU A 12 32.05 8.79 -4.14
N LEU A 13 32.41 8.47 -5.38
CA LEU A 13 31.48 8.46 -6.52
C LEU A 13 30.43 7.34 -6.43
N GLY A 14 30.75 6.20 -5.80
CA GLY A 14 29.79 5.12 -5.58
C GLY A 14 28.74 5.43 -4.50
N LEU A 15 29.09 6.23 -3.50
CA LEU A 15 28.19 6.59 -2.39
C LEU A 15 27.18 7.70 -2.76
N SER A 16 27.39 8.46 -3.83
CA SER A 16 26.46 9.51 -4.26
C SER A 16 25.21 8.98 -4.98
N SER A 17 25.08 7.66 -5.19
CA SER A 17 23.93 7.08 -5.91
C SER A 17 22.76 6.69 -5.00
N CYS A 18 22.82 6.99 -3.68
CA CYS A 18 21.67 6.81 -2.79
C CYS A 18 20.86 8.11 -2.70
N GLU A 19 20.33 8.57 -3.83
CA GLU A 19 19.19 9.48 -3.80
C GLU A 19 17.95 8.61 -3.67
N SER A 20 17.61 8.27 -2.42
CA SER A 20 16.28 7.72 -2.14
C SER A 20 15.32 8.76 -2.67
N ALA A 21 14.66 8.47 -3.79
CA ALA A 21 13.56 9.28 -4.29
C ALA A 21 12.49 9.24 -3.20
N VAL A 22 12.60 10.18 -2.24
CA VAL A 22 11.60 10.40 -1.21
C VAL A 22 10.43 10.98 -1.97
N GLY A 23 9.61 10.08 -2.51
CA GLY A 23 8.31 10.43 -3.04
C GLY A 23 7.56 11.25 -1.98
N PRO A 24 6.68 12.16 -2.39
CA PRO A 24 5.89 12.94 -1.45
C PRO A 24 5.23 12.02 -0.41
N SER A 25 5.43 12.33 0.87
CA SER A 25 4.77 11.59 1.96
C SER A 25 3.32 12.02 2.03
N PHE A 26 2.46 11.33 1.27
CA PHE A 26 1.03 11.58 1.24
C PHE A 26 0.37 11.43 2.61
N GLU A 27 0.93 10.62 3.52
CA GLU A 27 0.42 10.53 4.89
C GLU A 27 0.57 11.84 5.67
N ARG A 28 1.58 12.66 5.34
CA ARG A 28 1.85 13.94 6.01
C ARG A 28 1.19 15.13 5.34
N MET A 29 0.65 14.96 4.14
CA MET A 29 -0.08 16.02 3.45
C MET A 29 -1.44 16.30 4.11
N SER A 30 -1.79 17.57 4.17
CA SER A 30 -3.14 18.02 4.53
C SER A 30 -4.15 17.64 3.45
N GLU A 31 -5.44 17.56 3.80
CA GLU A 31 -6.51 17.26 2.83
C GLU A 31 -6.51 18.25 1.65
N THR A 32 -6.18 19.52 1.90
CA THR A 32 -6.13 20.55 0.85
C THR A 32 -4.97 20.34 -0.12
N GLU A 33 -3.80 19.95 0.38
CA GLU A 33 -2.65 19.63 -0.48
C GLU A 33 -2.92 18.37 -1.30
N LEU A 34 -3.57 17.37 -0.70
CA LEU A 34 -3.98 16.14 -1.40
C LEU A 34 -5.01 16.44 -2.50
N ALA A 35 -6.01 17.29 -2.21
CA ALA A 35 -7.01 17.70 -3.18
C ALA A 35 -6.39 18.47 -4.35
N MET A 36 -5.43 19.36 -4.06
CA MET A 36 -4.70 20.11 -5.09
C MET A 36 -3.85 19.18 -5.96
N TYR A 37 -3.17 18.19 -5.37
CA TYR A 37 -2.42 17.17 -6.10
C TYR A 37 -3.34 16.32 -6.99
N ASN A 38 -4.49 15.89 -6.46
CA ASN A 38 -5.47 15.08 -7.18
C ASN A 38 -6.21 15.85 -8.28
N ALA A 39 -6.31 17.18 -8.20
CA ALA A 39 -7.04 18.00 -9.17
C ALA A 39 -6.46 17.89 -10.60
N SER A 40 -5.15 17.68 -10.71
CA SER A 40 -4.46 17.51 -11.99
C SER A 40 -4.37 16.06 -12.46
N LEU A 41 -4.82 15.08 -11.65
CA LEU A 41 -4.62 13.66 -11.93
C LEU A 41 -5.89 12.99 -12.47
N PRO A 42 -5.73 12.02 -13.39
CA PRO A 42 -6.85 11.18 -13.81
C PRO A 42 -7.35 10.35 -12.63
N THR A 43 -8.65 10.01 -12.64
CA THR A 43 -9.33 9.38 -11.49
C THR A 43 -8.62 8.16 -10.92
N ASP A 44 -8.05 7.30 -11.76
CA ASP A 44 -7.36 6.09 -11.30
C ASP A 44 -6.03 6.36 -10.59
N GLU A 45 -5.43 7.53 -10.78
CA GLU A 45 -4.17 7.94 -10.18
C GLU A 45 -4.36 8.88 -8.99
N GLN A 46 -5.60 9.31 -8.74
CA GLN A 46 -5.93 10.07 -7.55
C GLN A 46 -5.63 9.24 -6.29
N ILE A 47 -5.11 9.92 -5.28
CA ILE A 47 -4.69 9.35 -4.02
C ILE A 47 -5.77 9.58 -2.98
N ILE A 48 -6.18 8.50 -2.33
CA ILE A 48 -7.12 8.50 -1.22
C ILE A 48 -6.39 8.02 0.01
N CYS A 49 -6.45 8.79 1.09
CA CYS A 49 -5.89 8.42 2.39
C CYS A 49 -7.00 7.97 3.33
N GLN A 50 -6.84 6.78 3.90
CA GLN A 50 -7.61 6.33 5.05
C GLN A 50 -6.99 6.93 6.31
N GLU A 51 -7.77 7.70 7.05
CA GLU A 51 -7.37 8.27 8.34
C GLU A 51 -7.00 7.19 9.36
N GLU A 52 -6.19 7.58 10.34
CA GLU A 52 -5.73 6.66 11.38
C GLU A 52 -6.92 6.13 12.18
N ILE A 53 -7.13 4.80 12.17
CA ILE A 53 -8.20 4.18 12.92
C ILE A 53 -7.65 3.72 14.26
N ARG A 54 -8.20 4.26 15.35
CA ARG A 54 -7.91 3.81 16.72
C ARG A 54 -9.20 3.38 17.38
N GLY A 55 -9.33 2.10 17.70
CA GLY A 55 -10.55 1.60 18.31
C GLY A 55 -10.53 0.12 18.63
N TRP A 56 -11.59 -0.32 19.32
CA TRP A 56 -11.85 -1.72 19.57
C TRP A 56 -12.54 -2.34 18.36
N ILE A 57 -11.82 -3.17 17.62
CA ILE A 57 -12.32 -3.88 16.43
C ILE A 57 -12.19 -5.38 16.71
N GLY A 58 -13.30 -6.10 16.70
CA GLY A 58 -13.32 -7.55 16.95
C GLY A 58 -12.82 -7.94 18.34
N GLY A 59 -13.10 -7.13 19.37
CA GLY A 59 -12.68 -7.39 20.75
C GLY A 59 -11.20 -7.15 21.05
N ARG A 60 -10.43 -6.58 20.11
CA ARG A 60 -9.05 -6.14 20.33
C ARG A 60 -8.90 -4.65 20.05
N TYR A 61 -8.06 -3.98 20.83
CA TYR A 61 -7.67 -2.62 20.53
C TYR A 61 -6.71 -2.63 19.32
N GLN A 62 -7.12 -2.00 18.23
CA GLN A 62 -6.35 -1.89 17.00
C GLN A 62 -5.98 -0.43 16.73
N ARG A 63 -4.73 -0.22 16.32
CA ARG A 63 -4.23 1.05 15.78
C ARG A 63 -3.80 0.80 14.34
N LEU A 64 -4.60 1.24 13.40
CA LEU A 64 -4.27 1.21 11.97
C LEU A 64 -3.67 2.57 11.59
N PRO A 65 -2.41 2.62 11.11
CA PRO A 65 -1.80 3.87 10.67
C PRO A 65 -2.56 4.45 9.47
N LYS A 66 -2.41 5.76 9.26
CA LYS A 66 -2.90 6.43 8.05
C LYS A 66 -2.30 5.73 6.83
N LEU A 67 -3.15 5.34 5.88
CA LEU A 67 -2.74 4.60 4.69
C LEU A 67 -3.25 5.33 3.44
N CYS A 68 -2.34 5.73 2.56
CA CYS A 68 -2.68 6.39 1.31
C CYS A 68 -2.46 5.45 0.12
N LEU A 69 -3.47 5.31 -0.74
CA LEU A 69 -3.43 4.44 -1.92
C LEU A 69 -4.04 5.17 -3.12
N THR A 70 -3.65 4.76 -4.32
CA THR A 70 -4.32 5.23 -5.54
C THR A 70 -5.66 4.53 -5.73
N VAL A 71 -6.61 5.18 -6.41
CA VAL A 71 -7.90 4.58 -6.77
C VAL A 71 -7.72 3.27 -7.56
N ARG A 72 -6.73 3.21 -8.47
CA ARG A 72 -6.39 1.98 -9.22
C ARG A 72 -6.06 0.82 -8.28
N GLU A 73 -5.24 1.06 -7.27
CA GLU A 73 -4.84 0.05 -6.31
C GLU A 73 -6.01 -0.37 -5.41
N ILE A 74 -6.86 0.57 -5.00
CA ILE A 74 -8.09 0.28 -4.24
C ILE A 74 -9.02 -0.64 -5.04
N LYS A 75 -9.30 -0.32 -6.30
CA LYS A 75 -10.13 -1.16 -7.19
C LYS A 75 -9.54 -2.56 -7.34
N ARG A 76 -8.22 -2.67 -7.49
CA ARG A 76 -7.51 -3.96 -7.59
C ARG A 76 -7.66 -4.80 -6.33
N ARG A 77 -7.60 -4.17 -5.15
CA ARG A 77 -7.78 -4.88 -3.87
C ARG A 77 -9.22 -5.31 -3.67
N GLN A 78 -10.19 -4.48 -4.04
CA GLN A 78 -11.61 -4.83 -3.98
C GLN A 78 -11.93 -6.04 -4.84
N SER A 79 -11.46 -6.07 -6.10
CA SER A 79 -11.70 -7.21 -6.98
C SER A 79 -11.05 -8.50 -6.46
N LEU A 80 -9.88 -8.41 -5.80
CA LEU A 80 -9.24 -9.55 -5.16
C LEU A 80 -10.05 -10.07 -3.97
N VAL A 81 -10.56 -9.18 -3.12
CA VAL A 81 -11.41 -9.55 -1.98
C VAL A 81 -12.71 -10.21 -2.46
N GLU A 82 -13.34 -9.66 -3.50
CA GLU A 82 -14.53 -10.24 -4.12
C GLU A 82 -14.25 -11.63 -4.72
N ALA A 83 -13.13 -11.78 -5.42
CA ALA A 83 -12.71 -13.08 -5.96
C ALA A 83 -12.49 -14.11 -4.85
N VAL A 84 -11.80 -13.74 -3.77
CA VAL A 84 -11.59 -14.62 -2.60
C VAL A 84 -12.92 -14.96 -1.92
N SER A 85 -13.82 -13.98 -1.76
CA SER A 85 -15.15 -14.21 -1.18
C SER A 85 -15.99 -15.15 -2.05
N SER A 86 -15.88 -15.08 -3.37
CA SER A 86 -16.56 -15.99 -4.29
C SER A 86 -15.97 -17.41 -4.28
N SER A 87 -14.68 -17.55 -3.94
CA SER A 87 -14.00 -18.86 -3.82
C SER A 87 -14.26 -19.56 -2.48
N GLY A 88 -14.96 -18.91 -1.55
CA GLY A 88 -15.18 -19.36 -0.18
C GLY A 88 -16.57 -19.93 0.11
N PHE A 89 -17.21 -20.66 -0.81
CA PHE A 89 -18.40 -21.47 -0.49
C PHE A 89 -18.44 -22.75 -1.33
N GLY A 90 -17.78 -23.79 -0.83
CA GLY A 90 -17.94 -25.18 -1.25
C GLY A 90 -18.23 -26.05 -0.04
N GLY A 91 -19.36 -25.81 0.63
CA GLY A 91 -19.91 -26.73 1.62
C GLY A 91 -20.58 -27.91 0.93
N GLY A 92 -20.25 -29.15 1.34
CA GLY A 92 -20.94 -30.34 0.86
C GLY A 92 -20.21 -31.64 1.18
N ALA A 93 -20.26 -32.08 2.43
CA ALA A 93 -20.07 -33.48 2.79
C ALA A 93 -20.87 -33.76 4.08
N ASP A 94 -22.16 -34.03 3.90
CA ASP A 94 -23.01 -34.66 4.90
C ASP A 94 -22.88 -36.20 4.70
N PRO A 95 -22.22 -36.96 5.59
CA PRO A 95 -22.14 -38.41 5.47
C PRO A 95 -23.35 -39.02 6.19
N GLY A 96 -24.54 -38.95 5.60
CA GLY A 96 -25.75 -39.32 6.36
C GLY A 96 -27.02 -39.69 5.61
N SER A 97 -27.06 -39.75 4.27
CA SER A 97 -28.24 -40.27 3.56
C SER A 97 -27.90 -41.54 2.79
N VAL A 98 -28.19 -42.69 3.42
CA VAL A 98 -28.43 -43.95 2.73
C VAL A 98 -29.86 -43.92 2.20
N VAL A 99 -30.01 -43.99 0.88
CA VAL A 99 -31.23 -44.39 0.20
C VAL A 99 -30.86 -45.54 -0.74
N CYS A 100 -31.66 -46.61 -0.65
CA CYS A 100 -31.52 -47.96 -1.20
C CYS A 100 -30.69 -48.92 -0.33
#